data_AF-A0A7C6U6Q4-F1
#
_entry.id   AF-A0A7C6U6Q4-F1
#
_cell.length_a   1.000
_cell.length_b   1.000
_cell.length_c   1.000
_cell.angle_alpha   90.00
_cell.angle_beta   90.00
_cell.angle_gamma   90.00
#
_symmetry.space_group_name_H-M   'P 1'
#
loop_
_entity.id
_entity.type
_entity.pdbx_description
1 polymer ?
#
loop_
_entity_poly.entity_id
_entity_poly.type
_entity_poly.pdbx_seq_one_letter_code
_entity_poly.pdbx_strand_id
1 'polypeptide(L)'
;MSGPDETHRWWRLPLAAVARLHERGHTGIRAIPHDGPVGYWRLLVSPAVNLRGGTGPDVRSIDDASYHSAGAWPELFGLEVGPRTTVDDAADALWRRLGEPRGCTYHDDEEYVAWYAALLRHADRAGSPPTAFGEYSSGWTCGGRPVDPPPGWAEDAP
;
A
#
# COMPACT_ATOMS: atom_id res chain seq x y z
N MET A 1 11.25 -11.43 -23.89
CA MET A 1 10.00 -10.70 -24.20
C MET A 1 9.21 -10.62 -22.91
N SER A 2 9.25 -9.47 -22.24
CA SER A 2 8.45 -9.22 -21.05
C SER A 2 7.01 -8.99 -21.47
N GLY A 3 6.07 -9.76 -20.89
CA GLY A 3 4.64 -9.60 -21.18
C GLY A 3 4.11 -8.27 -20.62
N PRO A 4 2.94 -7.80 -21.10
CA PRO A 4 2.30 -6.58 -20.58
C PRO A 4 2.02 -6.61 -19.06
N ASP A 5 2.07 -7.80 -18.45
CA ASP A 5 1.87 -8.01 -17.01
C ASP A 5 3.11 -7.65 -16.16
N GLU A 6 4.32 -7.61 -16.75
CA GLU A 6 5.54 -7.21 -16.03
C GLU A 6 5.65 -5.69 -15.84
N THR A 7 5.14 -4.90 -16.79
CA THR A 7 5.34 -3.44 -16.84
C THR A 7 4.81 -2.71 -15.60
N HIS A 8 3.81 -3.28 -14.93
CA HIS A 8 3.16 -2.69 -13.75
C HIS A 8 3.37 -3.47 -12.46
N ARG A 9 4.15 -4.55 -12.52
CA ARG A 9 4.32 -5.47 -11.39
C ARG A 9 4.93 -4.80 -10.16
N TRP A 10 5.71 -3.73 -10.37
CA TRP A 10 6.35 -2.93 -9.33
C TRP A 10 5.40 -2.20 -8.38
N TRP A 11 4.16 -1.91 -8.80
CA TRP A 11 3.10 -1.38 -7.92
C TRP A 11 1.97 -2.38 -7.68
N ARG A 12 1.67 -3.26 -8.64
CA ARG A 12 0.58 -4.24 -8.51
C ARG A 12 0.90 -5.30 -7.46
N LEU A 13 2.11 -5.86 -7.47
CA LEU A 13 2.51 -6.91 -6.53
C LEU A 13 2.51 -6.45 -5.05
N PRO A 14 3.13 -5.30 -4.68
CA PRO A 14 3.06 -4.81 -3.30
C PRO A 14 1.62 -4.56 -2.81
N LEU A 15 0.76 -3.99 -3.65
CA LEU A 15 -0.63 -3.71 -3.27
C LEU A 15 -1.47 -5.00 -3.17
N ALA A 16 -1.27 -5.94 -4.09
CA ALA A 16 -1.91 -7.26 -4.03
C ALA A 16 -1.48 -8.03 -2.77
N ALA A 17 -0.22 -7.89 -2.33
CA ALA A 17 0.24 -8.49 -1.08
C ALA A 17 -0.55 -7.97 0.14
N VAL A 18 -0.87 -6.68 0.18
CA VAL A 18 -1.71 -6.10 1.25
C VAL A 18 -3.13 -6.65 1.20
N ALA A 19 -3.75 -6.67 0.01
CA ALA A 19 -5.09 -7.26 -0.15
C ALA A 19 -5.11 -8.74 0.27
N ARG A 20 -4.04 -9.48 -0.04
CA ARG A 20 -3.89 -10.88 0.37
C ARG A 20 -3.80 -11.04 1.89
N LEU A 21 -3.17 -10.10 2.60
CA LEU A 21 -3.20 -10.09 4.06
C LEU A 21 -4.60 -9.78 4.61
N HIS A 22 -5.39 -8.91 3.96
CA HIS A 22 -6.79 -8.69 4.32
C HIS A 22 -7.64 -9.96 4.17
N GLU A 23 -7.47 -10.69 3.06
CA GLU A 23 -8.14 -11.99 2.83
C GLU A 23 -7.80 -13.04 3.90
N ARG A 24 -6.60 -12.94 4.50
CA ARG A 24 -6.12 -13.79 5.60
C ARG A 24 -6.58 -13.30 6.99
N GLY A 25 -7.39 -12.24 7.05
CA GLY A 25 -7.95 -11.69 8.30
C GLY A 25 -7.12 -10.59 8.96
N HIS A 26 -6.02 -10.13 8.32
CA HIS A 26 -5.21 -9.02 8.83
C HIS A 26 -5.76 -7.66 8.36
N THR A 27 -7.04 -7.42 8.62
CA THR A 27 -7.84 -6.26 8.18
C THR A 27 -7.34 -4.92 8.74
N GLY A 28 -6.62 -4.94 9.86
CA GLY A 28 -6.01 -3.75 10.47
C GLY A 28 -4.74 -3.23 9.77
N ILE A 29 -4.31 -3.82 8.65
CA ILE A 29 -3.16 -3.36 7.87
C ILE A 29 -3.58 -2.25 6.90
N ARG A 30 -2.83 -1.15 6.88
CA ARG A 30 -3.02 0.00 6.01
C ARG A 30 -1.93 0.11 4.97
N ALA A 31 -2.32 0.46 3.76
CA ALA A 31 -1.45 0.86 2.66
C ALA A 31 -1.59 2.36 2.39
N ILE A 32 -0.48 3.08 2.40
CA ILE A 32 -0.38 4.52 2.14
C ILE A 32 0.57 4.72 0.95
N PRO A 33 0.03 4.63 -0.27
CA PRO A 33 0.81 4.88 -1.47
C PRO A 33 1.00 6.39 -1.65
N HIS A 34 2.19 6.83 -2.04
CA HIS A 34 2.50 8.24 -2.15
C HIS A 34 3.67 8.49 -3.10
N ASP A 35 3.74 9.69 -3.65
CA ASP A 35 4.94 10.15 -4.35
C ASP A 35 5.88 10.77 -3.33
N GLY A 36 7.12 10.29 -3.27
CA GLY A 36 8.13 10.88 -2.41
C GLY A 36 9.02 11.88 -3.14
N PRO A 37 9.90 12.59 -2.40
CA PRO A 37 10.91 13.44 -3.01
C PRO A 37 11.70 12.63 -4.04
N VAL A 38 12.02 13.24 -5.18
CA VAL A 38 12.63 12.64 -6.40
C VAL A 38 11.76 11.70 -7.25
N GLY A 39 10.44 11.79 -7.17
CA GLY A 39 9.53 11.35 -8.25
C GLY A 39 9.28 9.85 -8.39
N TYR A 40 9.68 9.05 -7.40
CA TYR A 40 9.31 7.64 -7.34
C TYR A 40 8.04 7.44 -6.50
N TRP A 41 7.13 6.64 -7.03
CA TRP A 41 6.03 6.09 -6.27
C TRP A 41 6.56 5.20 -5.14
N ARG A 42 5.98 5.37 -3.96
CA ARG A 42 6.34 4.68 -2.72
C ARG A 42 5.09 4.13 -2.07
N LEU A 43 5.28 3.13 -1.23
CA LEU A 43 4.23 2.52 -0.44
C LEU A 43 4.72 2.36 0.99
N LEU A 44 4.05 3.03 1.92
CA LEU A 44 4.15 2.70 3.34
C LEU A 44 3.02 1.73 3.69
N VAL A 45 3.38 0.58 4.27
CA VAL A 45 2.44 -0.38 4.83
C VAL A 45 2.65 -0.45 6.32
N SER A 46 1.57 -0.34 7.11
CA SER A 46 1.67 -0.26 8.56
C SER A 46 0.37 -0.72 9.22
N PRO A 47 0.40 -1.30 10.44
CA PRO A 47 -0.81 -1.47 11.24
C PRO A 47 -1.50 -0.12 11.49
N ALA A 48 -2.84 -0.10 11.49
CA ALA A 48 -3.62 1.12 11.73
C ALA A 48 -3.24 1.80 13.06
N VAL A 49 -2.99 1.01 14.11
CA VAL A 49 -2.55 1.49 15.43
C VAL A 49 -1.19 2.18 15.43
N ASN A 50 -0.38 2.01 14.37
CA ASN A 50 0.89 2.69 14.21
C ASN A 50 0.75 4.03 13.45
N LEU A 51 -0.40 4.34 12.85
CA LEU A 51 -0.60 5.60 12.12
C LEU A 51 -0.94 6.77 13.05
N ARG A 52 -0.22 7.88 12.93
CA ARG A 52 -0.48 9.09 13.74
C ARG A 52 -1.65 9.94 13.24
N GLY A 53 -2.13 9.70 12.02
CA GLY A 53 -3.15 10.52 11.35
C GLY A 53 -2.53 11.73 10.63
N GLY A 54 -3.29 12.39 9.75
CA GLY A 54 -2.86 13.59 8.99
C GLY A 54 -2.63 13.34 7.49
N THR A 55 -2.03 14.33 6.81
CA THR A 55 -1.89 14.40 5.34
C THR A 55 -0.69 13.63 4.77
N GLY A 56 -0.05 12.74 5.54
CA GLY A 56 1.20 12.09 5.15
C GLY A 56 1.41 10.69 5.71
N PRO A 57 2.53 10.03 5.37
CA PRO A 57 2.87 8.69 5.83
C PRO A 57 3.53 8.79 7.21
N ASP A 58 2.77 9.28 8.20
CA ASP A 58 3.27 9.50 9.57
C ASP A 58 2.95 8.31 10.49
N VAL A 59 4.00 7.72 11.05
CA VAL A 59 3.96 6.51 11.88
C VAL A 59 4.55 6.76 13.26
N ARG A 60 4.04 6.04 14.27
CA ARG A 60 4.57 6.08 15.64
C ARG A 60 5.94 5.42 15.72
N SER A 61 6.14 4.36 14.96
CA SER A 61 7.33 3.51 14.92
C SER A 61 7.64 3.12 13.48
N ILE A 62 8.85 3.43 13.01
CA ILE A 62 9.30 3.02 11.67
C ILE A 62 9.59 1.51 11.61
N ASP A 63 9.96 0.92 12.74
CA ASP A 63 10.27 -0.51 12.85
C ASP A 63 9.01 -1.37 12.74
N ASP A 64 7.84 -0.80 13.09
CA ASP A 64 6.52 -1.43 12.94
C ASP A 64 5.84 -1.09 11.61
N ALA A 65 6.60 -0.61 10.62
CA ALA A 65 6.13 -0.32 9.27
C ALA A 65 7.04 -0.95 8.22
N SER A 66 6.47 -1.22 7.06
CA SER A 66 7.20 -1.65 5.87
C SER A 66 7.14 -0.55 4.83
N TYR A 67 8.29 -0.22 4.26
CA TYR A 67 8.41 0.83 3.26
C TYR A 67 8.94 0.24 1.95
N HIS A 68 8.27 0.59 0.85
CA HIS A 68 8.64 0.20 -0.51
C HIS A 68 8.76 1.44 -1.40
N SER A 69 9.69 1.40 -2.35
CA SER A 69 9.88 2.42 -3.36
C SER A 69 9.99 1.73 -4.72
N ALA A 70 9.37 2.30 -5.75
CA ALA A 70 9.54 1.83 -7.12
C ALA A 70 11.02 1.81 -7.55
N GLY A 71 11.85 2.70 -6.99
CA GLY A 71 13.30 2.72 -7.24
C GLY A 71 14.10 1.57 -6.61
N ALA A 72 13.50 0.78 -5.71
CA ALA A 72 14.14 -0.40 -5.12
C ALA A 72 13.85 -1.69 -5.91
N TRP A 73 12.99 -1.62 -6.94
CA TRP A 73 12.64 -2.78 -7.76
C TRP A 73 13.89 -3.41 -8.43
N PRO A 74 14.04 -4.75 -8.45
CA PRO A 74 13.05 -5.79 -8.13
C PRO A 74 12.98 -6.24 -6.66
N GLU A 75 13.62 -5.56 -5.71
CA GLU A 75 13.47 -5.89 -4.29
C GLU A 75 12.12 -5.40 -3.75
N LEU A 76 11.40 -6.26 -3.02
CA LEU A 76 10.11 -5.97 -2.41
C LEU A 76 10.01 -6.57 -1.01
N PHE A 77 9.91 -5.76 0.04
CA PHE A 77 9.80 -6.24 1.43
C PHE A 77 10.93 -7.21 1.85
N GLY A 78 12.13 -7.04 1.29
CA GLY A 78 13.28 -7.94 1.48
C GLY A 78 13.22 -9.23 0.65
N LEU A 79 12.27 -9.36 -0.28
CA LEU A 79 12.16 -10.44 -1.26
C LEU A 79 12.66 -9.96 -2.63
N GLU A 80 13.60 -10.68 -3.23
CA GLU A 80 13.98 -10.49 -4.63
C GLU A 80 12.87 -11.00 -5.56
N VAL A 81 12.24 -10.10 -6.32
CA VAL A 81 11.10 -10.46 -7.16
C VAL A 81 11.56 -11.06 -8.49
N GLY A 82 11.28 -12.34 -8.67
CA GLY A 82 11.50 -13.07 -9.92
C GLY A 82 10.22 -13.32 -10.72
N PRO A 83 10.34 -13.94 -11.92
CA PRO A 83 9.18 -14.24 -12.79
C PRO A 83 8.13 -15.17 -12.18
N ARG A 84 8.52 -15.98 -11.17
CA ARG A 84 7.63 -16.93 -10.48
C ARG A 84 7.11 -16.42 -9.14
N THR A 85 7.56 -15.26 -8.68
CA THR A 85 7.12 -14.71 -7.40
C THR A 85 5.61 -14.48 -7.43
N THR A 86 4.91 -15.05 -6.46
CA THR A 86 3.46 -14.97 -6.35
C THR A 86 3.04 -13.83 -5.41
N VAL A 87 1.75 -13.53 -5.40
CA VAL A 87 1.16 -12.62 -4.40
C VAL A 87 1.30 -13.20 -3.00
N ASP A 88 1.19 -14.53 -2.84
CA ASP A 88 1.38 -15.20 -1.55
C ASP A 88 2.82 -15.03 -1.03
N ASP A 89 3.84 -15.17 -1.90
CA ASP A 89 5.24 -14.95 -1.51
C ASP A 89 5.48 -13.52 -1.01
N ALA A 90 4.90 -12.53 -1.73
CA ALA A 90 5.01 -11.13 -1.36
C ALA A 90 4.25 -10.80 -0.06
N ALA A 91 3.06 -11.40 0.13
CA ALA A 91 2.29 -11.27 1.37
C ALA A 91 3.04 -11.87 2.56
N ASP A 92 3.67 -13.03 2.39
CA ASP A 92 4.50 -13.66 3.42
C ASP A 92 5.73 -12.82 3.75
N ALA A 93 6.38 -12.23 2.75
CA ALA A 93 7.51 -11.31 2.96
C ALA A 93 7.07 -10.05 3.72
N LEU A 94 5.94 -9.46 3.33
CA LEU A 94 5.37 -8.31 4.02
C LEU A 94 5.03 -8.64 5.48
N TRP A 95 4.37 -9.78 5.72
CA TRP A 95 4.01 -10.21 7.07
C TRP A 95 5.24 -10.44 7.95
N ARG A 96 6.27 -11.12 7.42
CA ARG A 96 7.56 -11.28 8.11
C ARG A 96 8.21 -9.93 8.44
N ARG A 97 8.09 -8.95 7.54
CA ARG A 97 8.69 -7.61 7.73
C ARG A 97 7.98 -6.78 8.79
N LEU A 98 6.65 -6.86 8.85
CA LEU A 98 5.83 -6.20 9.87
C LEU A 98 5.95 -6.86 11.26
N GLY A 99 6.45 -8.11 11.31
CA GLY A 99 6.41 -8.93 12.52
C GLY A 99 4.98 -9.32 12.89
N GLU A 100 4.78 -10.07 13.98
CA GLU A 100 3.45 -10.15 14.61
C GLU A 100 3.14 -8.77 15.18
N PRO A 101 2.27 -7.96 14.55
CA PRO A 101 2.18 -6.56 14.93
C PRO A 101 1.56 -6.48 16.31
N ARG A 102 2.32 -5.96 17.27
CA ARG A 102 1.83 -5.72 18.64
C ARG A 102 0.72 -4.69 18.55
N GLY A 103 -0.53 -5.13 18.66
CA GLY A 103 -1.69 -4.26 18.47
C GLY A 103 -2.51 -4.56 17.21
N CYS A 104 -2.28 -5.68 16.52
CA CYS A 104 -3.35 -6.36 15.77
C CYS A 104 -4.40 -6.93 16.72
N THR A 105 -4.96 -6.08 17.60
CA THR A 105 -6.33 -6.30 18.04
C THR A 105 -7.16 -6.35 16.77
N TYR A 106 -7.88 -7.45 16.56
CA TYR A 106 -8.88 -7.60 15.52
C TYR A 106 -9.61 -6.28 15.32
N HIS A 107 -9.25 -5.56 14.26
CA HIS A 107 -9.97 -4.39 13.80
C HIS A 107 -10.91 -4.97 12.76
N ASP A 108 -12.16 -5.19 13.13
CA ASP A 108 -13.18 -5.43 12.13
C ASP A 108 -13.27 -4.18 11.27
N ASP A 109 -12.65 -4.26 10.10
CA ASP A 109 -12.35 -3.13 9.23
C ASP A 109 -12.81 -3.43 7.81
N GLU A 110 -13.96 -4.08 7.73
CA GLU A 110 -14.60 -4.46 6.49
C GLU A 110 -14.77 -3.28 5.54
N GLU A 111 -15.03 -2.08 6.08
CA GLU A 111 -15.18 -0.86 5.29
C GLU A 111 -13.87 -0.48 4.60
N TYR A 112 -12.73 -0.48 5.32
CA TYR A 112 -11.43 -0.23 4.71
C TYR A 112 -11.06 -1.30 3.70
N VAL A 113 -11.31 -2.58 4.00
CA VAL A 113 -11.00 -3.70 3.10
C VAL A 113 -11.82 -3.59 1.81
N ALA A 114 -13.12 -3.28 1.91
CA ALA A 114 -14.00 -3.10 0.77
C ALA A 114 -13.56 -1.90 -0.10
N TRP A 115 -13.22 -0.78 0.54
CA TRP A 115 -12.67 0.40 -0.12
C TRP A 115 -11.33 0.07 -0.80
N TYR A 116 -10.43 -0.65 -0.13
CA TYR A 116 -9.11 -0.99 -0.66
C TYR A 116 -9.24 -1.87 -1.90
N ALA A 117 -10.12 -2.88 -1.85
CA ALA A 117 -10.42 -3.70 -3.01
C ALA A 117 -11.01 -2.88 -4.18
N ALA A 118 -11.82 -1.86 -3.90
CA ALA A 118 -12.34 -0.94 -4.92
C ALA A 118 -11.25 -0.06 -5.53
N LEU A 119 -10.31 0.43 -4.71
CA LEU A 119 -9.14 1.19 -5.13
C LEU A 119 -8.27 0.36 -6.09
N LEU A 120 -7.98 -0.89 -5.77
CA LEU A 120 -7.17 -1.76 -6.64
C LEU A 120 -7.84 -1.98 -7.99
N ARG A 121 -9.16 -2.24 -8.02
CA ARG A 121 -9.91 -2.35 -9.27
C ARG A 121 -9.87 -1.05 -10.09
N HIS A 122 -9.86 0.10 -9.42
CA HIS A 122 -9.74 1.39 -10.10
C HIS A 122 -8.34 1.57 -10.69
N ALA A 123 -7.29 1.31 -9.92
CA ALA A 123 -5.90 1.39 -10.35
C ALA A 123 -5.62 0.46 -11.54
N ASP A 124 -6.12 -0.77 -11.49
CA ASP A 124 -6.01 -1.73 -12.59
C ASP A 124 -6.68 -1.24 -13.87
N ARG A 125 -7.91 -0.69 -13.78
CA ARG A 125 -8.60 -0.10 -14.95
C ARG A 125 -7.87 1.11 -15.50
N ALA A 126 -7.24 1.91 -14.64
CA ALA A 126 -6.48 3.09 -15.02
C ALA A 126 -5.08 2.74 -15.56
N GLY A 127 -4.58 1.52 -15.31
CA GLY A 127 -3.20 1.15 -15.60
C GLY A 127 -2.18 2.02 -14.86
N SER A 128 -2.56 2.56 -13.70
CA SER A 128 -1.76 3.54 -12.94
C SER A 128 -1.89 3.28 -11.44
N PRO A 129 -0.82 3.44 -10.66
CA PRO A 129 -0.89 3.22 -9.23
C PRO A 129 -1.79 4.26 -8.53
N PRO A 130 -2.40 3.90 -7.40
CA PRO A 130 -3.01 4.87 -6.51
C PRO A 130 -1.95 5.71 -5.81
N THR A 131 -2.26 6.97 -5.50
CA THR A 131 -1.40 7.90 -4.76
C THR A 131 -2.29 8.71 -3.80
N ALA A 132 -2.01 8.68 -2.50
CA ALA A 132 -2.76 9.40 -1.47
C ALA A 132 -2.34 10.88 -1.34
N PHE A 133 -1.08 11.16 -1.64
CA PHE A 133 -0.48 12.49 -1.66
C PHE A 133 0.85 12.42 -2.43
N GLY A 134 1.27 13.57 -2.95
CA GLY A 134 2.56 13.77 -3.59
C GLY A 134 3.20 15.07 -3.13
N GLU A 135 4.35 15.41 -3.73
CA GLU A 135 5.15 16.57 -3.33
C GLU A 135 4.38 17.91 -3.40
N TYR A 136 3.39 18.00 -4.29
CA TYR A 136 2.59 19.22 -4.54
C TYR A 136 1.08 18.99 -4.51
N SER A 137 0.62 17.82 -4.09
CA SER A 137 -0.80 17.48 -4.10
C SER A 137 -1.19 16.64 -2.89
N SER A 138 -2.31 16.98 -2.28
CA SER A 138 -3.02 16.14 -1.32
C SER A 138 -4.25 15.54 -1.99
N GLY A 139 -4.67 14.37 -1.53
CA GLY A 139 -5.87 13.71 -2.00
C GLY A 139 -5.57 12.45 -2.79
N TRP A 140 -6.47 11.48 -2.66
CA TRP A 140 -6.33 10.19 -3.28
C TRP A 140 -6.60 10.29 -4.78
N THR A 141 -5.68 9.76 -5.57
CA THR A 141 -5.79 9.72 -7.03
C THR A 141 -5.32 8.39 -7.60
N CYS A 142 -5.79 8.06 -8.80
CA CYS A 142 -5.23 7.01 -9.64
C CYS A 142 -4.97 7.59 -11.04
N GLY A 143 -3.71 7.65 -11.47
CA GLY A 143 -3.36 8.24 -12.77
C GLY A 143 -3.85 9.69 -12.94
N GLY A 144 -3.81 10.48 -11.85
CA GLY A 144 -4.26 11.87 -11.81
C GLY A 144 -5.78 12.07 -11.71
N ARG A 145 -6.57 10.99 -11.65
CA ARG A 145 -8.03 11.08 -11.41
C ARG A 145 -8.32 10.94 -9.93
N PRO A 146 -9.10 11.86 -9.33
CA PRO A 146 -9.51 11.73 -7.93
C PRO A 146 -10.25 10.42 -7.66
N VAL A 147 -9.99 9.83 -6.50
CA VAL A 147 -10.74 8.71 -5.92
C VAL A 147 -11.07 9.04 -4.47
N ASP A 148 -12.16 8.48 -3.96
CA ASP A 148 -12.57 8.76 -2.58
C ASP A 148 -11.50 8.29 -1.58
N PRO A 149 -11.22 9.05 -0.51
CA PRO A 149 -10.28 8.64 0.52
C PRO A 149 -10.80 7.41 1.30
N PRO A 150 -9.93 6.68 2.02
CA PRO A 150 -10.37 5.56 2.84
C PRO A 150 -11.29 6.03 3.97
N PRO A 151 -12.19 5.15 4.44
CA PRO A 151 -13.03 5.43 5.60
C PRO A 151 -12.22 5.92 6.80
N GLY A 152 -12.71 6.96 7.48
CA GLY A 152 -12.06 7.55 8.65
C GLY A 152 -10.81 8.38 8.35
N TRP A 153 -10.46 8.58 7.07
CA TRP A 153 -9.43 9.53 6.67
C TRP A 153 -10.04 10.93 6.65
N ALA A 154 -9.69 11.77 7.64
CA ALA A 154 -10.14 13.15 7.67
C ALA A 154 -9.52 13.92 6.50
N GLU A 155 -10.35 14.64 5.74
CA GLU A 155 -9.88 15.66 4.76
C GLU A 155 -9.45 16.97 5.45
N ASP A 156 -9.41 17.01 6.77
CA ASP A 156 -9.12 18.23 7.52
C ASP A 156 -7.62 18.39 7.79
N ALA A 157 -6.96 19.12 6.89
CA ALA A 157 -5.96 20.10 7.28
C ALA A 157 -6.17 21.36 6.42
N PRO A 158 -6.26 22.56 7.03
CA PRO A 158 -6.49 23.82 6.32
C PRO A 158 -5.38 24.18 5.31
#